data_AF-A0A0C9UAY3-F1
#
_entry.id   AF-A0A0C9UAY3-F1
#
_cell.length_a   1.000
_cell.length_b   1.000
_cell.length_c   1.000
_cell.angle_alpha   90.00
_cell.angle_beta   90.00
_cell.angle_gamma   90.00
#
_symmetry.space_group_name_H-M   'P 1'
#
loop_
_entity.id
_entity.type
_entity.pdbx_description
1 polymer ?
#
loop_
_entity_poly.entity_id
_entity_poly.type
_entity_poly.pdbx_seq_one_letter_code
_entity_poly.pdbx_strand_id
1 'polypeptide(L)'
;MSSGTASQVWSTTPSNLPGASKIYDFVVAVTQDSINANLSLFVSEGLAGSATEFIYAYDISNNLVPIALNDFLAQSNNVNPFNVPNGTLLTDSSIRALSNAGFSFGIQAQIGIPRVSPNVTLPGWSAK
;
A
#
# COMPACT_ATOMS: atom_id res chain seq x y z
N MET A 1 21.91 11.92 -59.28
CA MET A 1 20.98 10.78 -59.30
C MET A 1 20.87 10.27 -57.88
N SER A 2 19.62 10.19 -57.43
CA SER A 2 19.17 9.91 -56.06
C SER A 2 19.31 8.42 -55.72
N SER A 3 19.82 8.11 -54.54
CA SER A 3 19.52 6.88 -53.78
C SER A 3 19.94 7.16 -52.34
N GLY A 4 19.05 7.49 -51.43
CA GLY A 4 17.90 6.71 -51.00
C GLY A 4 18.02 6.69 -49.49
N THR A 5 17.35 7.64 -48.83
CA THR A 5 17.26 7.72 -47.38
C THR A 5 16.72 6.39 -46.87
N ALA A 6 17.56 5.63 -46.15
CA ALA A 6 17.11 4.48 -45.39
C ALA A 6 16.16 5.01 -44.31
N SER A 7 14.86 5.01 -44.63
CA SER A 7 13.81 5.26 -43.66
C SER A 7 13.95 4.17 -42.60
N GLN A 8 14.41 4.56 -41.42
CA GLN A 8 14.48 3.66 -40.28
C GLN A 8 13.03 3.28 -39.96
N VAL A 9 12.62 2.08 -40.37
CA VAL A 9 11.33 1.51 -39.98
C VAL A 9 11.48 1.08 -38.53
N TRP A 10 10.88 1.85 -37.62
CA TRP A 10 10.81 1.47 -36.22
C TRP A 10 9.79 0.33 -36.08
N SER A 11 10.14 -0.70 -35.31
CA SER A 11 9.21 -1.78 -34.98
C SER A 11 8.04 -1.23 -34.18
N THR A 12 6.80 -1.50 -34.61
CA THR A 12 5.56 -1.13 -33.93
C THR A 12 5.20 -2.05 -32.75
N THR A 13 6.18 -2.83 -32.27
CA THR A 13 6.00 -3.90 -31.27
C THR A 13 6.71 -3.49 -29.98
N PRO A 14 6.13 -3.73 -28.78
CA PRO A 14 6.60 -3.17 -27.52
C PRO A 14 7.95 -3.76 -27.09
N SER A 15 9.04 -3.21 -27.61
CA SER A 15 10.41 -3.27 -27.08
C SER A 15 11.32 -2.43 -28.00
N ASN A 16 11.59 -1.18 -27.61
CA ASN A 16 12.49 -0.28 -28.32
C ASN A 16 13.96 -0.66 -28.05
N LEU A 17 14.42 -1.75 -28.66
CA LEU A 17 15.82 -2.17 -28.60
C LEU A 17 16.67 -1.29 -29.54
N PRO A 18 17.84 -0.78 -29.09
CA PRO A 18 18.73 -0.02 -29.95
C PRO A 18 19.20 -0.89 -31.12
N GLY A 19 18.90 -0.45 -32.33
CA GLY A 19 19.02 -1.25 -33.54
C GLY A 19 20.38 -1.91 -33.75
N ALA A 20 20.34 -3.16 -34.27
CA ALA A 20 21.35 -3.98 -34.96
C ALA A 20 22.84 -3.97 -34.51
N SER A 21 23.23 -3.18 -33.52
CA SER A 21 24.63 -2.86 -33.17
C SER A 21 25.03 -3.37 -31.79
N LYS A 22 24.09 -3.96 -31.04
CA LYS A 22 24.36 -4.62 -29.77
C LYS A 22 24.03 -6.11 -29.89
N ILE A 23 25.04 -6.94 -29.65
CA ILE A 23 24.91 -8.39 -29.60
C ILE A 23 24.47 -8.73 -28.18
N TYR A 24 23.27 -9.30 -28.05
CA TYR A 24 22.75 -9.86 -26.81
C TYR A 24 22.70 -11.38 -26.99
N ASP A 25 23.13 -12.16 -25.99
CA ASP A 25 23.05 -13.63 -26.04
C ASP A 25 21.60 -14.14 -25.95
N PHE A 26 20.74 -13.42 -25.22
CA PHE A 26 19.28 -13.60 -25.24
C PHE A 26 18.57 -12.32 -24.78
N VAL A 27 17.32 -12.18 -25.20
CA VAL A 27 16.42 -11.09 -24.77
C VAL A 27 15.15 -11.71 -24.21
N VAL A 28 14.74 -11.26 -23.03
CA VAL A 28 13.46 -11.65 -22.42
C VAL A 28 12.55 -10.43 -22.42
N ALA A 29 11.35 -10.59 -22.99
CA ALA A 29 10.31 -9.56 -23.01
C ALA A 29 9.06 -10.09 -22.31
N VAL A 30 8.39 -9.21 -21.57
CA VAL A 30 7.12 -9.47 -20.89
C VAL A 30 6.16 -8.32 -21.22
N THR A 31 4.86 -8.62 -21.30
CA THR A 31 3.87 -7.58 -21.55
C THR A 31 3.65 -6.75 -20.29
N GLN A 32 3.34 -5.46 -20.45
CA GLN A 32 2.92 -4.59 -19.34
C GLN A 32 1.75 -5.23 -18.57
N ASP A 33 0.82 -5.87 -19.29
CA ASP A 33 -0.32 -6.56 -18.71
C ASP A 33 0.09 -7.71 -17.79
N SER A 34 1.10 -8.50 -18.18
CA SER A 34 1.60 -9.59 -17.34
C SER A 34 2.30 -9.07 -16.06
N ILE A 35 3.03 -7.96 -16.15
CA ILE A 35 3.63 -7.30 -14.97
C ILE A 35 2.52 -6.76 -14.06
N ASN A 36 1.53 -6.06 -14.63
CA ASN A 36 0.44 -5.46 -13.87
C ASN A 36 -0.44 -6.53 -13.20
N ALA A 37 -0.73 -7.64 -13.88
CA ALA A 37 -1.47 -8.76 -13.32
C ALA A 37 -0.72 -9.40 -12.15
N ASN A 38 0.59 -9.64 -12.31
CA ASN A 38 1.40 -10.23 -11.25
C ASN A 38 1.59 -9.28 -10.05
N LEU A 39 1.75 -7.99 -10.29
CA LEU A 39 1.77 -6.97 -9.23
C LEU A 39 0.44 -6.87 -8.51
N SER A 40 -0.68 -6.97 -9.22
CA SER A 40 -2.01 -6.96 -8.61
C SER A 40 -2.21 -8.19 -7.70
N LEU A 41 -1.77 -9.36 -8.16
CA LEU A 41 -1.75 -10.58 -7.34
C LEU A 41 -0.85 -10.41 -6.11
N PHE A 42 0.36 -9.89 -6.29
CA PHE A 42 1.29 -9.64 -5.20
C PHE A 42 0.75 -8.67 -4.14
N VAL A 43 0.09 -7.59 -4.55
CA VAL A 43 -0.53 -6.63 -3.62
C VAL A 43 -1.77 -7.21 -2.94
N SER A 44 -2.57 -8.03 -3.65
CA SER A 44 -3.81 -8.61 -3.10
C SER A 44 -3.60 -9.82 -2.21
N GLU A 45 -2.59 -10.65 -2.49
CA GLU A 45 -2.32 -11.90 -1.76
C GLU A 45 -0.99 -11.85 -1.00
N GLY A 46 0.06 -11.29 -1.60
CA GLY A 46 1.42 -11.29 -1.06
C GLY A 46 1.67 -10.26 0.06
N LEU A 47 0.98 -9.12 0.02
CA LEU A 47 1.08 -8.06 1.04
C LEU A 47 -0.09 -8.05 2.03
N ALA A 48 -1.06 -8.96 1.86
CA ALA A 48 -2.22 -9.09 2.72
C ALA A 48 -1.91 -9.54 4.17
N GLY A 49 -0.64 -9.73 4.52
CA GLY A 49 -0.23 -10.32 5.80
C GLY A 49 -0.13 -9.37 6.98
N SER A 50 0.25 -8.10 6.78
CA SER A 50 0.58 -7.22 7.91
C SER A 50 -0.01 -5.82 7.74
N ALA A 51 -1.03 -5.51 8.53
CA ALA A 51 -1.44 -4.14 8.73
C ALA A 51 -0.32 -3.40 9.50
N THR A 52 0.00 -2.19 9.07
CA THR A 52 0.85 -1.27 9.81
C THR A 52 -0.02 -0.50 10.79
N GLU A 53 0.42 -0.44 12.04
CA GLU A 53 -0.32 0.17 13.13
C GLU A 53 0.46 1.34 13.70
N PHE A 54 -0.22 2.48 13.83
CA PHE A 54 0.30 3.69 14.45
C PHE A 54 -0.57 4.01 15.65
N ILE A 55 0.03 4.14 16.84
CA ILE A 55 -0.68 4.51 18.06
C ILE A 55 -0.12 5.81 18.58
N TYR A 56 -1.01 6.70 18.99
CA TYR A 56 -0.66 7.95 19.65
C TYR A 56 -1.28 7.96 21.05
N ALA A 57 -0.41 8.16 22.04
CA ALA A 57 -0.77 8.22 23.46
C ALA A 57 -0.15 9.45 24.12
N TYR A 58 -0.75 9.90 25.21
CA TYR A 58 -0.21 10.98 26.03
C TYR A 58 0.91 10.46 26.94
N ASP A 59 2.05 11.14 26.92
CA ASP A 59 3.13 10.91 27.88
C ASP A 59 2.82 11.52 29.26
N ILE A 60 3.73 11.31 30.22
CA ILE A 60 3.62 11.87 31.58
C ILE A 60 3.63 13.41 31.62
N SER A 61 4.12 14.07 30.58
CA SER A 61 4.16 15.53 30.42
C SER A 61 2.96 16.05 29.63
N ASN A 62 1.97 15.19 29.37
CA ASN A 62 0.76 15.48 28.60
C ASN A 62 1.03 15.85 27.13
N ASN A 63 2.14 15.36 26.56
CA ASN A 63 2.42 15.47 25.13
C ASN A 63 1.91 14.25 24.39
N LEU A 64 1.32 14.46 23.21
CA LEU A 64 0.91 13.38 22.33
C LEU A 64 2.14 12.83 21.58
N VAL A 65 2.48 11.56 21.83
CA VAL A 65 3.65 10.91 21.24
C VAL A 65 3.27 9.61 20.53
N PRO A 66 3.97 9.27 19.43
CA PRO A 66 3.81 7.96 18.80
C PRO A 66 4.43 6.87 19.70
N ILE A 67 3.74 5.73 19.82
CA ILE A 67 4.20 4.55 20.56
C ILE A 67 3.97 3.29 19.72
N ALA A 68 4.88 2.32 19.80
CA ALA A 68 4.71 1.03 19.13
C ALA A 68 3.60 0.20 19.81
N LEU A 69 2.87 -0.62 19.04
CA LEU A 69 1.77 -1.44 19.57
C LEU A 69 2.23 -2.32 20.75
N ASN A 70 3.37 -3.00 20.63
CA ASN A 70 3.86 -3.89 21.69
C ASN A 70 4.12 -3.16 23.00
N ASP A 71 4.71 -1.96 22.94
CA ASP A 71 4.97 -1.13 24.13
C ASP A 71 3.67 -0.59 24.73
N PHE A 72 2.71 -0.22 23.87
CA PHE A 72 1.40 0.21 24.29
C PHE A 72 0.60 -0.91 24.97
N LEU A 73 0.64 -2.15 24.44
CA LEU A 73 -0.01 -3.31 25.05
C LEU A 73 0.50 -3.60 26.46
N ALA A 74 1.80 -3.40 26.72
CA ALA A 74 2.35 -3.52 28.05
C ALA A 74 1.77 -2.48 29.03
N GLN A 75 1.43 -1.29 28.55
CA GLN A 75 0.83 -0.21 29.34
C GLN A 75 -0.69 -0.36 29.51
N SER A 76 -1.37 -0.93 28.52
CA SER A 76 -2.83 -1.08 28.49
C SER A 76 -3.34 -2.40 29.07
N ASN A 77 -2.52 -3.13 29.84
CA ASN A 77 -2.86 -4.45 30.38
C ASN A 77 -3.26 -5.46 29.28
N ASN A 78 -2.50 -5.47 28.17
CA ASN A 78 -2.72 -6.27 26.97
C ASN A 78 -4.03 -5.97 26.22
N VAL A 79 -4.61 -4.79 26.39
CA VAL A 79 -5.80 -4.36 25.63
C VAL A 79 -5.39 -3.71 24.33
N ASN A 80 -5.74 -4.34 23.20
CA ASN A 80 -5.51 -3.79 21.88
C ASN A 80 -6.64 -2.81 21.50
N PRO A 81 -6.33 -1.53 21.19
CA PRO A 81 -7.33 -0.53 20.84
C PRO A 81 -8.07 -0.84 19.53
N PHE A 82 -7.46 -1.58 18.59
CA PHE A 82 -8.06 -1.93 17.31
C PHE A 82 -9.12 -3.04 17.41
N ASN A 83 -9.17 -3.75 18.54
CA ASN A 83 -10.13 -4.83 18.79
C ASN A 83 -11.36 -4.36 19.59
N VAL A 84 -11.39 -3.09 20.01
CA VAL A 84 -12.51 -2.54 20.79
C VAL A 84 -13.69 -2.21 19.86
N PRO A 85 -14.87 -2.81 20.05
CA PRO A 85 -16.03 -2.52 19.23
C PRO A 85 -16.49 -1.06 19.36
N ASN A 86 -16.99 -0.51 18.26
CA ASN A 86 -17.64 0.80 18.28
C ASN A 86 -18.84 0.79 19.24
N GLY A 87 -18.98 1.83 20.05
CA GLY A 87 -20.06 1.97 21.03
C GLY A 87 -19.83 1.22 22.36
N THR A 88 -18.64 0.69 22.61
CA THR A 88 -18.28 0.13 23.93
C THR A 88 -18.46 1.18 25.03
N LEU A 89 -19.11 0.80 26.12
CA LEU A 89 -19.42 1.71 27.23
C LEU A 89 -18.13 2.18 27.92
N LEU A 90 -18.10 3.44 28.36
CA LEU A 90 -16.96 4.01 29.09
C LEU A 90 -16.65 3.31 30.42
N THR A 91 -17.62 2.59 30.98
CA THR A 91 -17.46 1.81 32.21
C THR A 91 -16.74 0.48 31.98
N ASP A 92 -16.55 0.07 30.73
CA ASP A 92 -15.86 -1.18 30.40
C ASP A 92 -14.39 -1.13 30.86
N SER A 93 -13.92 -2.24 31.42
CA SER A 93 -12.53 -2.38 31.87
C SER A 93 -11.51 -2.14 30.75
N SER A 94 -11.84 -2.48 29.49
CA SER A 94 -10.99 -2.26 28.33
C SER A 94 -10.79 -0.76 28.04
N ILE A 95 -11.88 0.01 28.04
CA ILE A 95 -11.84 1.47 27.84
C ILE A 95 -11.08 2.14 28.97
N ARG A 96 -11.29 1.71 30.23
CA ARG A 96 -10.53 2.22 31.37
C ARG A 96 -9.04 1.91 31.26
N ALA A 97 -8.67 0.71 30.81
CA ALA A 97 -7.27 0.34 30.61
C ALA A 97 -6.60 1.19 29.52
N LEU A 98 -7.29 1.42 28.39
CA LEU A 98 -6.82 2.30 27.33
C LEU A 98 -6.67 3.75 27.80
N SER A 99 -7.66 4.25 28.55
CA SER A 99 -7.62 5.60 29.13
C SER A 99 -6.48 5.76 30.13
N ASN A 100 -6.22 4.76 30.97
CA ASN A 100 -5.10 4.78 31.93
C ASN A 100 -3.74 4.73 31.23
N ALA A 101 -3.66 4.04 30.08
CA ALA A 101 -2.48 4.02 29.22
C ALA A 101 -2.34 5.30 28.36
N GLY A 102 -3.20 6.31 28.55
CA GLY A 102 -3.11 7.58 27.84
C GLY A 102 -3.50 7.51 26.36
N PHE A 103 -4.23 6.48 25.93
CA PHE A 103 -4.62 6.32 24.53
C PHE A 103 -5.40 7.53 24.02
N SER A 104 -4.99 8.07 22.86
CA SER A 104 -5.71 9.13 22.16
C SER A 104 -6.36 8.60 20.88
N PHE A 105 -5.55 8.09 19.95
CA PHE A 105 -6.04 7.49 18.71
C PHE A 105 -5.04 6.48 18.14
N GLY A 106 -5.56 5.60 17.28
CA GLY A 106 -4.77 4.62 16.54
C GLY A 106 -5.22 4.55 15.09
N ILE A 107 -4.27 4.28 14.20
CA ILE A 107 -4.50 4.06 12.78
C ILE A 107 -3.95 2.68 12.43
N GLN A 108 -4.82 1.81 11.91
CA GLN A 108 -4.41 0.54 11.33
C GLN A 108 -4.63 0.62 9.82
N ALA A 109 -3.55 0.46 9.06
CA ALA A 109 -3.56 0.57 7.60
C ALA A 109 -2.91 -0.65 6.97
N GLN A 110 -3.54 -1.18 5.91
CA GLN A 110 -3.02 -2.32 5.17
C GLN A 110 -2.80 -1.93 3.72
N ILE A 111 -1.65 -2.31 3.16
CA ILE A 111 -1.41 -2.17 1.72
C ILE A 111 -2.35 -3.15 1.01
N GLY A 112 -3.08 -2.65 0.02
CA GLY A 112 -3.99 -3.46 -0.76
C GLY A 112 -4.53 -2.69 -1.96
N ILE A 113 -5.22 -3.40 -2.83
CA ILE A 113 -5.98 -2.79 -3.92
C ILE A 113 -7.31 -2.30 -3.34
N PRO A 114 -7.63 -1.00 -3.44
CA PRO A 114 -8.93 -0.50 -2.99
C PRO A 114 -10.04 -1.25 -3.70
N ARG A 115 -11.04 -1.75 -2.95
CA ARG A 115 -12.27 -2.30 -3.52
C ARG A 115 -13.15 -1.16 -4.03
N VAL A 116 -12.70 -0.44 -5.06
CA VAL A 116 -13.56 0.50 -5.76
C VAL A 116 -14.53 -0.31 -6.62
N SER A 117 -15.84 -0.05 -6.43
CA SER A 117 -16.83 -0.53 -7.39
C SER A 117 -16.49 0.06 -8.76
N PRO A 118 -16.57 -0.70 -9.88
CA PRO A 118 -16.16 -0.22 -11.21
C PRO A 118 -16.89 1.04 -11.69
N ASN A 119 -17.93 1.50 -10.99
CA ASN A 119 -18.67 2.73 -11.29
C ASN A 119 -18.18 3.99 -10.55
N VAL A 120 -17.05 3.97 -9.85
CA VAL A 120 -16.46 5.21 -9.32
C VAL A 120 -15.75 5.94 -10.45
N THR A 121 -16.46 6.86 -11.10
CA THR A 121 -15.84 7.85 -11.98
C THR A 121 -14.98 8.77 -11.11
N LEU A 122 -13.67 8.58 -11.14
CA LEU A 122 -12.73 9.53 -10.53
C LEU A 122 -12.83 10.85 -11.34
N PRO A 123 -13.01 12.02 -10.69
CA PRO A 123 -13.07 13.28 -11.40
C PRO A 123 -11.81 13.47 -12.26
N GLY A 124 -11.96 13.43 -13.58
CA GLY A 124 -10.86 13.64 -14.53
C GLY A 124 -10.21 12.38 -15.11
N TRP A 125 -10.67 11.17 -14.76
CA TRP A 125 -10.15 9.94 -15.38
C TRP A 125 -11.15 9.35 -16.38
N SER A 126 -10.78 9.37 -17.67
CA SER A 126 -11.47 8.63 -18.74
C SER A 126 -10.56 7.50 -19.19
N ALA A 127 -10.97 6.25 -18.98
CA ALA A 127 -10.36 5.13 -19.69
C ALA A 127 -10.64 5.33 -21.19
N LYS A 128 -9.58 5.34 -22.00
CA LYS A 128 -9.67 5.25 -23.46
C LYS A 128 -9.62 3.79 -23.87
#